data_AF-A0A0D1LER5-F1
#
_entry.id   AF-A0A0D1LER5-F1
#
_cell.length_a   1.000
_cell.length_b   1.000
_cell.length_c   1.000
_cell.angle_alpha   90.00
_cell.angle_beta   90.00
_cell.angle_gamma   90.00
#
_symmetry.space_group_name_H-M   'P 1'
#
loop_
_entity.id
_entity.type
_entity.pdbx_description
1 polymer ?
#
loop_
_entity_poly.entity_id
_entity_poly.type
_entity_poly.pdbx_seq_one_letter_code
_entity_poly.pdbx_strand_id
1 'polypeptide(L)'
;MAGLVALPAPQAHAERCVPVDGTPMVLKREKSFGIGKDLQLLRTYTYTDGMVNWTIEQDGGVKYNTGFGFGARINAVYIPELDSSGSVPGNPGEYVNIDSWHFHERVLICPQ
;
A
#
# COMPACT_ATOMS: atom_id res chain seq x y z
N MET A 1 -12.24 47.23 -16.39
CA MET A 1 -12.66 45.86 -16.76
C MET A 1 -11.65 44.90 -16.17
N ALA A 2 -12.08 44.08 -15.21
CA ALA A 2 -11.22 43.17 -14.46
C ALA A 2 -10.96 41.90 -15.31
N GLY A 3 -9.70 41.61 -15.60
CA GLY A 3 -9.28 40.33 -16.15
C GLY A 3 -9.02 39.37 -15.00
N LEU A 4 -9.99 38.51 -14.69
CA LEU A 4 -9.79 37.39 -13.78
C LEU A 4 -8.88 36.38 -14.48
N VAL A 5 -7.59 36.43 -14.15
CA VAL A 5 -6.65 35.34 -14.45
C VAL A 5 -7.13 34.14 -13.64
N ALA A 6 -7.70 33.14 -14.33
CA ALA A 6 -8.02 31.87 -13.72
C ALA A 6 -6.71 31.24 -13.22
N LEU A 7 -6.50 31.27 -11.90
CA LEU A 7 -5.49 30.45 -11.24
C LEU A 7 -5.81 28.97 -11.56
N PRO A 8 -4.82 28.12 -11.87
CA PRO A 8 -5.07 26.70 -12.04
C PRO A 8 -5.76 26.17 -10.78
N ALA A 9 -6.82 25.38 -10.99
CA ALA A 9 -7.64 24.80 -9.95
C ALA A 9 -6.76 24.13 -8.87
N PRO A 10 -7.17 24.18 -7.59
CA PRO A 10 -6.44 23.57 -6.50
C PRO A 10 -6.17 22.11 -6.87
N GLN A 11 -4.92 21.67 -6.69
CA GLN A 11 -4.51 20.30 -6.91
C GLN A 11 -5.47 19.41 -6.13
N ALA A 12 -6.46 18.84 -6.82
CA ALA A 12 -7.21 17.71 -6.34
C ALA A 12 -6.12 16.74 -5.90
N HIS A 13 -6.15 16.31 -4.64
CA HIS A 13 -5.36 15.17 -4.20
C HIS A 13 -5.55 14.09 -5.26
N ALA A 14 -4.54 13.85 -6.10
CA ALA A 14 -4.64 12.88 -7.16
C ALA A 14 -4.87 11.56 -6.44
N GLU A 15 -6.11 11.07 -6.51
CA GLU A 15 -6.48 9.82 -5.89
C GLU A 15 -5.55 8.76 -6.45
N ARG A 16 -4.87 8.06 -5.56
CA ARG A 16 -3.77 7.18 -5.93
C ARG A 16 -4.36 5.98 -6.67
N CYS A 17 -4.22 5.96 -7.99
CA CYS A 17 -4.80 4.96 -8.87
C CYS A 17 -3.71 4.14 -9.59
N VAL A 18 -4.07 2.92 -10.02
CA VAL A 18 -3.20 2.04 -10.82
C VAL A 18 -3.17 2.56 -12.25
N PRO A 19 -1.99 2.94 -12.77
CA PRO A 19 -1.85 3.41 -14.14
C PRO A 19 -2.27 2.35 -15.15
N VAL A 20 -3.08 2.74 -16.13
CA VAL A 20 -3.55 1.85 -17.23
C VAL A 20 -2.52 1.68 -18.35
N ASP A 21 -1.42 2.42 -18.30
CA ASP A 21 -0.28 2.36 -19.24
C ASP A 21 0.68 1.19 -18.95
N GLY A 22 0.39 0.38 -17.92
CA GLY A 22 1.24 -0.72 -17.48
C GLY A 22 2.35 -0.30 -16.51
N THR A 23 2.45 0.98 -16.15
CA THR A 23 3.42 1.43 -15.15
C THR A 23 3.04 0.89 -13.78
N PRO A 24 3.97 0.24 -13.04
CA PRO A 24 3.67 -0.30 -11.71
C PRO A 24 3.43 0.83 -10.70
N MET A 25 2.30 0.77 -10.00
CA MET A 25 2.06 1.56 -8.80
C MET A 25 2.65 0.83 -7.60
N VAL A 26 3.67 1.42 -6.97
CA VAL A 26 4.34 0.85 -5.80
C VAL A 26 3.97 1.61 -4.53
N LEU A 27 3.43 0.90 -3.54
CA LEU A 27 3.15 1.40 -2.19
C LEU A 27 4.11 0.74 -1.20
N LYS A 28 5.18 1.46 -0.84
CA LYS A 28 6.05 1.05 0.26
C LYS A 28 5.50 1.62 1.57
N ARG A 29 5.30 0.76 2.57
CA ARG A 29 5.01 1.14 3.94
C ARG A 29 6.08 0.53 4.84
N GLU A 30 6.94 1.39 5.35
CA GLU A 30 7.89 1.03 6.39
C GLU A 30 7.28 1.34 7.75
N LYS A 31 7.33 0.38 8.67
CA LYS A 31 6.91 0.59 10.05
C LYS A 31 7.98 0.06 10.98
N SER A 32 8.76 0.99 11.54
CA SER A 32 9.69 0.69 12.62
C SER A 32 8.90 0.48 13.91
N PHE A 33 9.06 -0.68 14.55
CA PHE A 33 8.35 -1.02 15.81
C PHE A 33 9.23 -0.90 17.06
N GLY A 34 10.41 -0.28 16.97
CA GLY A 34 11.34 -0.08 18.07
C GLY A 34 12.71 -0.71 17.78
N ILE A 35 13.55 -0.82 18.81
CA ILE A 35 14.88 -1.41 18.70
C ILE A 35 14.73 -2.87 18.30
N GLY A 36 15.16 -3.23 17.08
CA GLY A 36 15.40 -4.62 16.70
C GLY A 36 14.50 -5.26 15.64
N LYS A 37 13.75 -4.51 14.82
CA LYS A 37 13.43 -4.84 13.39
C LYS A 37 12.42 -3.86 12.79
N ASP A 38 12.65 -3.50 11.53
CA ASP A 38 11.71 -2.73 10.70
C ASP A 38 10.77 -3.70 9.96
N LEU A 39 9.46 -3.51 10.09
CA LEU A 39 8.50 -4.20 9.22
C LEU A 39 8.46 -3.44 7.89
N GLN A 40 8.77 -4.12 6.79
CA GLN A 40 8.61 -3.57 5.45
C GLN A 40 7.44 -4.24 4.77
N LEU A 41 6.49 -3.44 4.29
CA LEU A 41 5.40 -3.90 3.44
C LEU A 41 5.53 -3.21 2.09
N LEU A 42 5.79 -4.00 1.05
CA LEU A 42 5.86 -3.55 -0.34
C LEU A 42 4.62 -4.06 -1.07
N ARG A 43 3.84 -3.16 -1.67
CA ARG A 43 2.68 -3.53 -2.48
C ARG A 43 2.86 -2.97 -3.87
N THR A 44 2.82 -3.82 -4.88
CA THR A 44 2.97 -3.46 -6.28
C THR A 44 1.70 -3.80 -7.01
N TYR A 45 1.19 -2.85 -7.79
CA TYR A 45 -0.02 -3.00 -8.60
C TYR A 45 0.28 -2.62 -10.05
N THR A 46 -0.12 -3.45 -11.00
CA THR A 46 0.09 -3.22 -12.43
C THR A 46 -1.18 -3.55 -13.19
N TYR A 47 -1.61 -2.66 -14.08
CA TYR A 47 -2.76 -2.91 -14.94
C TYR A 47 -2.33 -3.45 -16.30
N THR A 48 -2.91 -4.56 -16.74
CA THR A 48 -2.63 -5.18 -18.05
C THR A 48 -3.84 -5.98 -18.50
N ASP A 49 -4.23 -5.84 -19.77
CA ASP A 49 -5.30 -6.62 -20.41
C ASP A 49 -6.64 -6.68 -19.63
N GLY A 50 -7.06 -5.57 -19.03
CA GLY A 50 -8.31 -5.53 -18.26
C GLY A 50 -8.21 -6.09 -16.84
N MET A 51 -7.00 -6.34 -16.36
CA MET A 51 -6.74 -6.91 -15.04
C MET A 51 -5.76 -6.05 -14.24
N VAL A 52 -6.00 -5.93 -12.94
CA VAL A 52 -5.03 -5.44 -11.96
C VAL A 52 -4.28 -6.65 -11.40
N ASN A 53 -3.01 -6.77 -11.80
CA ASN A 53 -2.06 -7.69 -11.21
C ASN A 53 -1.46 -7.06 -9.96
N TRP A 54 -1.32 -7.84 -8.89
CA TRP A 54 -0.83 -7.34 -7.61
C TRP A 54 0.13 -8.31 -6.96
N THR A 55 1.14 -7.74 -6.30
CA THR A 55 2.12 -8.45 -5.48
C THR A 55 2.29 -7.69 -4.17
N ILE A 56 2.21 -8.41 -3.05
CA ILE A 56 2.36 -7.87 -1.71
C ILE A 56 3.44 -8.68 -1.03
N GLU A 57 4.51 -8.03 -0.62
CA GLU A 57 5.64 -8.62 0.08
C GLU A 57 5.74 -7.98 1.46
N GLN A 58 5.71 -8.80 2.50
CA GLN A 58 5.90 -8.36 3.89
C GLN A 58 7.14 -9.03 4.47
N ASP A 59 8.16 -8.23 4.74
CA ASP A 59 9.34 -8.67 5.47
C ASP A 59 9.01 -8.80 6.98
N GLY A 60 9.41 -9.93 7.56
CA GLY A 60 9.06 -10.35 8.91
C GLY A 60 9.84 -9.60 9.98
N GLY A 61 9.17 -9.32 11.10
CA GLY A 61 9.66 -8.46 12.17
C GLY A 61 9.70 -9.14 13.54
N VAL A 62 10.45 -8.57 14.47
CA VAL A 62 10.24 -8.83 15.90
C VAL A 62 9.81 -7.52 16.54
N LYS A 63 8.60 -7.51 17.11
CA LYS A 63 8.12 -6.40 17.90
C LYS A 63 8.50 -6.63 19.35
N TYR A 64 9.41 -5.80 19.87
CA TYR A 64 9.78 -5.77 21.28
C TYR A 64 8.92 -4.76 22.02
N ASN A 65 8.16 -5.20 23.03
CA ASN A 65 7.52 -4.28 23.97
C ASN A 65 8.40 -4.18 25.22
N THR A 66 9.31 -3.19 25.25
CA THR A 66 10.12 -2.90 26.44
C THR A 66 9.34 -1.99 27.38
N GLY A 67 8.66 -2.57 28.37
CA GLY A 67 8.30 -1.81 29.56
C GLY A 67 9.56 -1.52 30.36
N PHE A 68 10.03 -0.28 30.43
CA PHE A 68 11.17 0.07 31.27
C PHE A 68 10.72 0.17 32.74
N GLY A 69 10.96 -0.89 33.52
CA GLY A 69 10.73 -0.92 34.96
C GLY A 69 11.23 -2.25 35.56
N PHE A 70 11.92 -2.19 36.70
CA PHE A 70 12.47 -3.38 37.39
C PHE A 70 11.42 -4.50 37.50
N GLY A 71 11.63 -5.61 36.78
CA GLY A 71 10.69 -6.75 36.69
C GLY A 71 9.97 -6.93 35.35
N ALA A 72 10.23 -6.10 34.34
CA ALA A 72 9.54 -6.18 33.05
C ALA A 72 9.97 -7.40 32.22
N ARG A 73 8.98 -8.17 31.74
CA ARG A 73 9.16 -9.24 30.77
C ARG A 73 9.31 -8.64 29.36
N ILE A 74 10.40 -8.98 28.67
CA ILE A 74 10.54 -8.69 27.24
C ILE A 74 9.61 -9.65 26.50
N ASN A 75 8.45 -9.15 26.06
CA ASN A 75 7.60 -9.89 25.15
C ASN A 75 8.04 -9.56 23.72
N ALA A 76 8.74 -10.50 23.09
CA ALA A 76 9.07 -10.47 21.67
C ALA A 76 7.94 -11.15 20.89
N VAL A 77 7.22 -10.41 20.06
CA VAL A 77 6.21 -10.97 19.15
C VAL A 77 6.83 -11.05 17.76
N TYR A 78 6.97 -12.27 17.24
CA TYR A 78 7.39 -12.49 15.86
C TYR A 78 6.23 -12.20 14.91
N ILE A 79 6.50 -11.38 13.89
CA ILE A 79 5.61 -11.11 12.78
C ILE A 79 6.18 -11.89 11.59
N PRO A 80 5.46 -12.89 11.06
CA PRO A 80 5.97 -13.71 9.95
C PRO A 80 6.09 -12.89 8.67
N GLU A 81 7.02 -13.33 7.82
CA GLU A 81 7.08 -12.94 6.42
C GLU A 81 5.82 -13.42 5.71
N LEU A 82 5.22 -12.57 4.89
CA LEU A 82 3.99 -12.88 4.18
C LEU A 82 4.04 -12.30 2.77
N ASP A 83 4.14 -13.18 1.79
CA ASP A 83 4.07 -12.82 0.39
C ASP A 83 2.77 -13.32 -0.21
N SER A 84 2.13 -12.49 -1.02
CA SER A 84 0.90 -12.83 -1.71
C SER A 84 0.84 -12.12 -3.05
N SER A 85 0.31 -12.81 -4.05
CA SER A 85 0.11 -12.25 -5.39
C SER A 85 -1.19 -12.74 -6.00
N GLY A 86 -1.72 -11.98 -6.95
CA GLY A 86 -2.89 -12.38 -7.70
C GLY A 86 -3.26 -11.39 -8.78
N SER A 87 -4.44 -11.58 -9.35
CA SER A 87 -5.03 -10.68 -10.32
C SER A 87 -6.53 -10.55 -10.10
N VAL A 88 -7.07 -9.39 -10.42
CA VAL A 88 -8.51 -9.12 -10.36
C VAL A 88 -8.93 -8.36 -11.63
N PRO A 89 -10.03 -8.75 -12.29
CA PRO A 89 -10.54 -7.99 -13.42
C PRO A 89 -11.12 -6.64 -12.97
N GLY A 90 -11.03 -5.62 -13.81
CA GLY A 90 -11.67 -4.32 -13.57
C GLY A 90 -11.47 -3.36 -14.73
N ASN A 91 -12.36 -2.38 -14.85
CA ASN A 91 -12.28 -1.36 -15.90
C ASN A 91 -11.62 -0.07 -15.41
N PRO A 92 -11.07 0.76 -16.32
CA PRO A 92 -10.58 2.09 -15.98
C PRO A 92 -11.64 2.94 -15.27
N GLY A 93 -11.26 3.58 -14.16
CA GLY A 93 -12.17 4.36 -13.31
C GLY A 93 -12.95 3.55 -12.28
N GLU A 94 -12.82 2.22 -12.26
CA GLU A 94 -13.45 1.36 -11.25
C GLU A 94 -12.53 1.10 -10.05
N TYR A 95 -13.16 0.84 -8.91
CA TYR A 95 -12.49 0.30 -7.74
C TYR A 95 -12.53 -1.22 -7.79
N VAL A 96 -11.36 -1.85 -7.68
CA VAL A 96 -11.25 -3.29 -7.51
C VAL A 96 -10.86 -3.63 -6.06
N ASN A 97 -11.39 -4.73 -5.55
CA ASN A 97 -10.99 -5.27 -4.26
C ASN A 97 -9.81 -6.24 -4.47
N ILE A 98 -8.75 -6.03 -3.70
CA ILE A 98 -7.62 -6.92 -3.57
C ILE A 98 -7.80 -7.68 -2.27
N ASP A 99 -8.21 -8.94 -2.39
CA ASP A 99 -8.46 -9.83 -1.26
C ASP A 99 -7.46 -10.99 -1.30
N SER A 100 -6.62 -11.05 -0.28
CA SER A 100 -5.76 -12.18 0.05
C SER A 100 -6.04 -12.61 1.48
N TRP A 101 -5.46 -13.73 1.93
CA TRP A 101 -5.64 -14.20 3.32
C TRP A 101 -5.32 -13.08 4.33
N HIS A 102 -4.30 -12.26 4.09
CA HIS A 102 -3.81 -11.28 5.08
C HIS A 102 -3.99 -9.81 4.67
N PHE A 103 -4.36 -9.54 3.42
CA PHE A 103 -4.49 -8.19 2.89
C PHE A 103 -5.83 -8.01 2.20
N HIS A 104 -6.58 -7.00 2.66
CA HIS A 104 -7.85 -6.56 2.08
C HIS A 104 -7.71 -5.07 1.78
N GLU A 105 -7.60 -4.71 0.51
CA GLU A 105 -7.45 -3.31 0.09
C GLU A 105 -8.34 -3.01 -1.12
N ARG A 106 -8.78 -1.77 -1.24
CA ARG A 106 -9.47 -1.26 -2.42
C ARG A 106 -8.54 -0.37 -3.21
N VAL A 107 -8.43 -0.63 -4.50
CA VAL A 107 -7.54 0.10 -5.38
C VAL A 107 -8.34 0.65 -6.56
N LEU A 108 -8.16 1.94 -6.85
CA LEU A 108 -8.74 2.60 -8.02
C LEU A 108 -7.89 2.31 -9.25
N ILE A 109 -8.50 1.94 -10.37
CA ILE A 109 -7.83 1.91 -11.68
C ILE A 109 -7.93 3.32 -12.26
N CYS A 110 -6.82 3.88 -12.74
CA CYS A 110 -6.84 5.24 -13.28
C CYS A 110 -7.86 5.33 -14.44
N PRO A 111 -8.69 6.37 -14.49
CA PRO A 111 -9.56 6.60 -15.64
C PRO A 111 -8.71 6.81 -16.90
N GLN A 112 -9.24 6.39 -18.04
CA GLN A 112 -8.67 6.67 -19.36
C GLN A 112 -8.95 8.11 -19.79
#